data_AF-A0A7R9SI56-F1
#
_entry.id   AF-A0A7R9SI56-F1
#
_cell.length_a   1.000
_cell.length_b   1.000
_cell.length_c   1.000
_cell.angle_alpha   90.00
_cell.angle_beta   90.00
_cell.angle_gamma   90.00
#
_symmetry.space_group_name_H-M   'P 1'
#
loop_
_entity.id
_entity.type
_entity.pdbx_description
1 polymer ?
#
loop_
_entity_poly.entity_id
_entity_poly.type
_entity_poly.pdbx_seq_one_letter_code
_entity_poly.pdbx_strand_id
1 'polypeptide(L)'
;KGLPSKDPQSKIIVNDWASEIMGYKEKIIKAKQIRRMKLLPINLAFSKYNLTNTFPYFIPTYLPFSTSQDKYRTYDFIEWSDIYKYYKCESLKTEILSFQYSKSPLSFVILLPDEGQTVKELVNSLTADNIGDIFQNLSEREIVLQLPHIKSEQVHNITNMCETLDICDLLKK
;
A
#
# COMPACT_ATOMS: atom_id res chain seq x y z
N LYS A 1 -25.07 -20.86 1.48
CA LYS A 1 -24.62 -22.08 2.20
C LYS A 1 -23.26 -21.76 2.82
N GLY A 2 -23.08 -21.89 4.13
CA GLY A 2 -21.78 -21.64 4.79
C GLY A 2 -20.82 -22.83 4.65
N LEU A 3 -19.52 -22.57 4.74
CA LEU A 3 -18.48 -23.61 4.74
C LEU A 3 -18.25 -24.15 6.16
N PRO A 4 -18.16 -25.48 6.36
CA PRO A 4 -17.93 -26.07 7.68
C PRO A 4 -16.53 -25.76 8.21
N SER A 5 -16.42 -24.98 9.30
CA SER A 5 -15.13 -24.50 9.85
C SER A 5 -14.21 -25.60 10.39
N LYS A 6 -14.77 -26.76 10.73
CA LYS A 6 -14.01 -27.94 11.17
C LYS A 6 -13.44 -28.76 10.01
N ASP A 7 -13.95 -28.57 8.80
CA ASP A 7 -13.49 -29.28 7.61
C ASP A 7 -12.21 -28.62 7.07
N PRO A 8 -11.08 -29.37 6.96
CA PRO A 8 -9.88 -28.88 6.30
C PRO A 8 -10.11 -28.38 4.86
N GLN A 9 -11.09 -28.93 4.13
CA GLN A 9 -11.42 -28.54 2.76
C GLN A 9 -11.94 -27.11 2.66
N SER A 10 -12.66 -26.63 3.68
CA SER A 10 -13.13 -25.23 3.73
C SER A 10 -11.97 -24.23 3.61
N LYS A 11 -10.77 -24.57 4.09
CA LYS A 11 -9.58 -23.70 3.98
C LYS A 11 -9.02 -23.66 2.58
N ILE A 12 -9.05 -24.81 1.90
CA ILE A 12 -8.57 -24.96 0.54
C ILE A 12 -9.48 -24.14 -0.37
N ILE A 13 -10.80 -24.33 -0.26
CA ILE A 13 -11.80 -23.58 -1.02
C ILE A 13 -11.62 -22.06 -0.88
N VAL A 14 -11.41 -21.56 0.34
CA VAL A 14 -11.26 -20.11 0.55
C VAL A 14 -9.91 -19.57 0.04
N ASN A 15 -8.81 -20.31 0.23
CA ASN A 15 -7.51 -19.88 -0.30
C ASN A 15 -7.49 -19.95 -1.84
N ASP A 16 -8.08 -20.99 -2.44
CA ASP A 16 -8.16 -21.14 -3.89
C ASP A 16 -9.03 -20.03 -4.51
N TRP A 17 -10.19 -19.76 -3.92
CA TRP A 17 -11.04 -18.62 -4.29
C TRP A 17 -10.26 -17.31 -4.22
N ALA A 18 -9.54 -17.07 -3.12
CA ALA A 18 -8.77 -15.84 -2.99
C ALA A 18 -7.62 -15.74 -3.98
N SER A 19 -6.92 -16.84 -4.25
CA SER A 19 -5.87 -16.89 -5.26
C SER A 19 -6.39 -16.66 -6.68
N GLU A 20 -7.60 -17.12 -7.00
CA GLU A 20 -8.24 -16.88 -8.29
C GLU A 20 -8.55 -15.38 -8.49
N ILE A 21 -9.03 -14.70 -7.45
CA ILE A 21 -9.34 -13.27 -7.50
C ILE A 21 -8.07 -12.40 -7.51
N MET A 22 -7.07 -12.74 -6.68
CA MET A 22 -5.87 -11.93 -6.47
C MET A 22 -4.74 -12.22 -7.48
N GLY A 23 -4.80 -13.36 -8.19
CA GLY A 23 -3.78 -13.78 -9.14
C GLY A 23 -2.48 -14.32 -8.52
N TYR A 24 -2.38 -14.42 -7.19
CA TYR A 24 -1.19 -14.91 -6.47
C TYR A 24 -1.53 -15.95 -5.39
N LYS A 25 -0.56 -16.80 -5.04
CA LYS A 25 -0.76 -18.08 -4.32
C LYS A 25 -0.58 -18.02 -2.80
N GLU A 26 -0.43 -16.83 -2.20
CA GLU A 26 -0.29 -16.76 -0.75
C GLU A 26 -1.56 -17.22 -0.03
N LYS A 27 -1.38 -18.04 1.00
CA LYS A 27 -2.48 -18.58 1.80
C LYS A 27 -2.90 -17.55 2.84
N ILE A 28 -4.03 -16.90 2.59
CA ILE A 28 -4.67 -15.92 3.48
C ILE A 28 -5.04 -16.56 4.81
N ILE A 29 -5.40 -17.85 4.77
CA ILE A 29 -5.80 -18.61 5.94
C ILE A 29 -4.76 -19.67 6.28
N LYS A 30 -4.15 -19.54 7.48
CA LYS A 30 -3.21 -20.53 8.01
C LYS A 30 -3.93 -21.65 8.77
N ALA A 31 -3.36 -22.86 8.76
CA ALA A 31 -4.02 -24.09 9.24
C ALA A 31 -4.55 -24.03 10.69
N LYS A 32 -3.98 -23.20 11.56
CA LYS A 32 -4.37 -23.10 12.98
C LYS A 32 -5.54 -22.15 13.26
N GLN A 33 -5.96 -21.30 12.32
CA GLN A 33 -6.86 -20.17 12.62
C GLN A 33 -8.36 -20.51 12.71
N ILE A 34 -8.86 -21.58 12.08
CA ILE A 34 -10.33 -21.73 11.86
C ILE A 34 -11.04 -22.74 12.78
N ARG A 35 -10.32 -23.46 13.67
CA ARG A 35 -10.87 -24.67 14.32
C ARG A 35 -12.16 -24.46 15.15
N ARG A 36 -12.55 -23.21 15.46
CA ARG A 36 -13.76 -22.87 16.24
C ARG A 36 -14.51 -21.62 15.75
N MET A 37 -14.29 -21.18 14.50
CA MET A 37 -14.95 -19.97 14.00
C MET A 37 -16.37 -20.28 13.48
N LYS A 38 -17.32 -19.38 13.78
CA LYS A 38 -18.68 -19.42 13.22
C LYS A 38 -18.83 -18.53 11.99
N LEU A 39 -18.10 -17.41 11.97
CA LEU A 39 -18.04 -16.44 10.88
C LEU A 39 -16.58 -15.98 10.73
N LEU A 40 -16.09 -15.88 9.50
CA LEU A 40 -14.80 -15.31 9.16
C LEU A 40 -15.01 -14.25 8.08
N PRO A 41 -15.05 -12.95 8.43
CA PRO A 41 -15.09 -11.89 7.43
C PRO A 41 -13.72 -11.79 6.75
N ILE A 42 -13.71 -11.80 5.41
CA ILE A 42 -12.52 -11.68 4.60
C ILE A 42 -12.76 -10.54 3.62
N ASN A 43 -11.85 -9.57 3.61
CA ASN A 43 -11.79 -8.54 2.58
C ASN A 43 -10.57 -8.78 1.71
N LEU A 44 -10.76 -8.79 0.39
CA LEU A 44 -9.69 -8.91 -0.59
C LEU A 44 -9.61 -7.61 -1.36
N ALA A 45 -8.45 -6.96 -1.29
CA ALA A 45 -8.16 -5.76 -2.07
C ALA A 45 -6.99 -6.07 -3.00
N PHE A 46 -7.30 -6.34 -4.27
CA PHE A 46 -6.30 -6.44 -5.32
C PHE A 46 -6.22 -5.09 -6.02
N SER A 47 -5.00 -4.58 -6.19
CA SER A 47 -4.80 -3.54 -7.18
C SER A 47 -3.60 -3.80 -8.06
N LYS A 48 -3.85 -3.71 -9.37
CA LYS A 48 -2.84 -3.63 -10.41
C LYS A 48 -3.11 -2.38 -11.20
N TYR A 49 -2.33 -1.35 -10.93
CA TYR A 49 -2.47 -0.09 -11.63
C TYR A 49 -1.42 0.07 -12.71
N ASN A 50 -1.86 0.44 -13.91
CA ASN A 50 -0.98 0.91 -14.96
C ASN A 50 -0.94 2.45 -14.88
N LEU A 51 0.26 3.00 -14.75
CA LEU A 51 0.45 4.45 -14.78
C LEU A 51 0.08 4.99 -16.17
N THR A 52 -0.47 6.21 -16.21
CA THR A 52 -0.71 6.90 -17.49
C THR A 52 0.64 7.17 -18.14
N ASN A 53 0.75 6.89 -19.44
CA ASN A 53 2.00 6.78 -20.20
C ASN A 53 2.78 5.49 -19.89
N THR A 54 2.64 4.51 -20.80
CA THR A 54 3.39 3.26 -20.81
C THR A 54 4.88 3.53 -20.85
N PHE A 55 5.61 3.05 -19.83
CA PHE A 55 7.08 2.90 -19.75
C PHE A 55 7.71 2.62 -21.11
N PRO A 56 8.22 3.64 -21.84
CA PRO A 56 9.00 3.38 -23.03
C PRO A 56 10.29 2.71 -22.58
N TYR A 57 10.52 1.46 -23.02
CA TYR A 57 11.72 0.64 -22.79
C TYR A 57 12.46 0.91 -21.47
N PHE A 58 11.97 0.27 -20.40
CA PHE A 58 12.58 0.29 -19.08
C PHE A 58 13.95 -0.40 -19.08
N ILE A 59 15.01 0.36 -18.76
CA ILE A 59 16.29 -0.20 -18.33
C ILE A 59 16.36 0.03 -16.81
N PRO A 60 16.25 -1.02 -15.98
CA PRO A 60 16.35 -0.89 -14.53
C PRO A 60 17.72 -0.32 -14.15
N THR A 61 17.72 0.73 -13.34
CA THR A 61 18.95 1.24 -12.72
C THR A 61 19.01 0.76 -11.29
N TYR A 62 20.14 0.17 -10.90
CA TYR A 62 20.32 -0.37 -9.56
C TYR A 62 20.89 0.69 -8.63
N LEU A 63 20.06 1.24 -7.75
CA LEU A 63 20.43 2.34 -6.85
C LEU A 63 20.32 1.91 -5.38
N PRO A 64 21.14 2.50 -4.48
CA PRO A 64 21.00 2.28 -3.05
C PRO A 64 19.71 2.93 -2.51
N PHE A 65 18.95 2.17 -1.73
CA PHE A 65 17.79 2.64 -0.97
C PHE A 65 18.10 2.59 0.52
N SER A 66 17.95 3.73 1.19
CA SER A 66 18.14 3.87 2.63
C SER A 66 17.00 3.18 3.40
N THR A 67 17.34 2.26 4.29
CA THR A 67 16.38 1.59 5.18
C THR A 67 16.49 2.13 6.60
N SER A 68 15.45 1.92 7.41
CA SER A 68 15.34 2.42 8.79
C SER A 68 16.40 1.92 9.80
N GLN A 69 17.38 1.13 9.36
CA GLN A 69 18.45 0.58 10.20
C GLN A 69 19.84 1.14 9.80
N ASP A 70 19.90 2.31 9.17
CA ASP A 70 21.12 2.88 8.56
C ASP A 70 21.84 1.89 7.63
N LYS A 71 21.06 1.02 6.99
CA LYS A 71 21.52 0.04 6.01
C LYS A 71 21.03 0.44 4.64
N TYR A 72 21.94 0.42 3.68
CA TYR A 72 21.60 0.54 2.28
C TYR A 72 21.33 -0.85 1.70
N ARG A 73 20.29 -0.93 0.86
CA ARG A 73 20.05 -2.08 -0.01
C ARG A 73 19.89 -1.58 -1.42
N THR A 74 20.50 -2.28 -2.36
CA THR A 74 20.35 -1.96 -3.78
C THR A 74 19.02 -2.51 -4.28
N TYR A 75 18.23 -1.68 -4.94
CA TYR A 75 16.99 -2.05 -5.62
C TYR A 75 17.03 -1.62 -7.08
N ASP A 76 16.20 -2.21 -7.92
CA ASP A 76 15.92 -1.70 -9.27
C ASP A 76 14.99 -0.50 -9.17
N PHE A 77 15.41 0.61 -9.78
CA PHE A 77 14.67 1.85 -9.86
C PHE A 77 14.26 2.12 -11.30
N ILE A 78 13.10 2.76 -11.40
CA ILE A 78 12.61 3.42 -12.60
C ILE A 78 12.91 4.90 -12.44
N GLU A 79 13.51 5.49 -13.47
CA GLU A 79 13.70 6.94 -13.58
C GLU A 79 12.86 7.48 -14.73
N TRP A 80 12.15 8.58 -14.48
CA TRP A 80 11.29 9.21 -15.46
C TRP A 80 11.18 10.72 -15.25
N SER A 81 11.23 11.45 -16.36
CA SER A 81 10.96 12.89 -16.38
C SER A 81 9.57 13.13 -16.98
N ASP A 82 8.67 13.74 -16.22
CA ASP A 82 7.34 14.14 -16.68
C ASP A 82 6.83 15.33 -15.84
N ILE A 83 5.65 15.83 -16.17
CA ILE A 83 4.93 16.82 -15.39
C ILE A 83 4.08 16.11 -14.34
N TYR A 84 4.38 16.39 -13.07
CA TYR A 84 3.68 15.84 -11.93
C TYR A 84 3.03 16.95 -11.10
N LYS A 85 1.98 16.62 -10.36
CA LYS A 85 1.52 17.49 -9.29
C LYS A 85 2.47 17.37 -8.11
N TYR A 86 3.00 18.48 -7.62
CA TYR A 86 4.02 18.50 -6.59
C TYR A 86 3.78 19.59 -5.56
N TYR A 87 4.18 19.31 -4.32
CA TYR A 87 4.21 20.27 -3.23
C TYR A 87 5.31 19.92 -2.23
N LYS A 88 6.14 20.89 -1.85
CA LYS A 88 7.07 20.79 -0.72
C LYS A 88 6.37 21.36 0.51
N CYS A 89 6.05 20.50 1.47
CA CYS A 89 5.42 20.90 2.72
C CYS A 89 6.48 21.11 3.80
N GLU A 90 6.86 22.36 4.02
CA GLU A 90 7.89 22.73 5.01
C GLU A 90 7.50 22.34 6.45
N SER A 91 6.22 22.48 6.81
CA SER A 91 5.73 22.14 8.16
C SER A 91 5.82 20.65 8.47
N LEU A 92 5.65 19.80 7.45
CA LEU A 92 5.77 18.34 7.57
C LEU A 92 7.16 17.82 7.17
N LYS A 93 8.05 18.69 6.68
CA LYS A 93 9.37 18.33 6.12
C LYS A 93 9.25 17.19 5.11
N THR A 94 8.35 17.35 4.15
CA THR A 94 7.99 16.28 3.22
C THR A 94 7.76 16.82 1.82
N GLU A 95 8.22 16.05 0.84
CA GLU A 95 7.90 16.23 -0.57
C GLU A 95 6.72 15.37 -0.95
N ILE A 96 5.73 16.00 -1.56
CA ILE A 96 4.52 15.33 -2.02
C ILE A 96 4.48 15.39 -3.53
N LEU A 97 4.25 14.24 -4.15
CA LEU A 97 4.08 14.10 -5.58
C LEU A 97 2.83 13.28 -5.88
N SER A 98 2.06 13.68 -6.88
CA SER A 98 0.82 13.02 -7.28
C SER A 98 0.71 12.91 -8.81
N PHE A 99 0.22 11.77 -9.28
CA PHE A 99 -0.13 11.54 -10.68
C PHE A 99 -1.35 10.63 -10.82
N GLN A 100 -2.11 10.83 -11.89
CA GLN A 100 -3.29 10.03 -12.18
C GLN A 100 -2.93 8.70 -12.84
N TYR A 101 -3.73 7.67 -12.55
CA TYR A 101 -3.67 6.42 -13.28
C TYR A 101 -4.37 6.52 -14.64
N SER A 102 -3.91 5.71 -15.60
CA SER A 102 -4.41 5.80 -16.96
C SER A 102 -5.90 5.51 -16.99
N LYS A 103 -6.67 6.44 -17.57
CA LYS A 103 -8.13 6.30 -17.73
C LYS A 103 -8.87 6.07 -16.41
N SER A 104 -8.33 6.60 -15.30
CA SER A 104 -8.90 6.44 -13.97
C SER A 104 -8.98 7.79 -13.26
N PRO A 105 -10.06 8.05 -12.49
CA PRO A 105 -10.12 9.23 -11.62
C PRO A 105 -9.18 9.10 -10.40
N LEU A 106 -8.60 7.92 -10.17
CA LEU A 106 -7.70 7.67 -9.05
C LEU A 106 -6.32 8.27 -9.33
N SER A 107 -5.75 8.87 -8.28
CA SER A 107 -4.37 9.36 -8.27
C SER A 107 -3.51 8.53 -7.33
N PHE A 108 -2.27 8.29 -7.72
CA PHE A 108 -1.23 7.82 -6.81
C PHE A 108 -0.54 9.03 -6.19
N VAL A 109 -0.34 8.99 -4.88
CA VAL A 109 0.26 10.08 -4.11
C VAL A 109 1.44 9.50 -3.32
N ILE A 110 2.59 10.13 -3.47
CA ILE A 110 3.84 9.77 -2.82
C ILE A 110 4.16 10.88 -1.83
N LEU A 111 4.40 10.50 -0.57
CA LEU A 111 4.93 11.37 0.47
C LEU A 111 6.34 10.89 0.78
N LEU A 112 7.33 11.70 0.47
CA LEU A 112 8.75 11.43 0.70
C LEU A 112 9.23 12.36 1.83
N PRO A 113 9.45 11.84 3.05
CA PRO A 113 10.01 12.65 4.13
C PRO A 113 11.42 13.12 3.80
N ASP A 114 11.78 14.29 4.33
CA ASP A 114 13.11 14.85 4.22
C ASP A 114 14.15 14.02 4.96
N GLU A 115 15.42 14.19 4.60
CA GLU A 115 16.51 13.53 5.29
C GLU A 115 16.49 13.82 6.81
N GLY A 116 16.69 12.77 7.60
CA GLY A 116 16.64 12.84 9.06
C GLY A 116 15.23 12.70 9.67
N GLN A 117 14.16 12.69 8.87
CA GLN A 117 12.81 12.35 9.33
C GLN A 117 12.47 10.90 8.97
N THR A 118 11.93 10.17 9.95
CA THR A 118 11.49 8.78 9.72
C THR A 118 10.07 8.75 9.15
N VAL A 119 9.76 7.69 8.37
CA VAL A 119 8.40 7.45 7.88
C VAL A 119 7.40 7.34 9.04
N LYS A 120 7.81 6.81 10.20
CA LYS A 120 6.95 6.70 11.39
C LYS A 120 6.60 8.06 11.97
N GLU A 121 7.57 8.97 12.06
CA GLU A 121 7.33 10.35 12.52
C GLU A 121 6.39 11.09 11.58
N LEU A 122 6.60 10.95 10.27
CA LEU A 122 5.70 11.51 9.27
C LEU A 122 4.27 10.98 9.46
N VAL A 123 4.08 9.65 9.51
CA VAL A 123 2.76 9.03 9.69
C VAL A 123 2.07 9.52 10.98
N ASN A 124 2.81 9.68 12.08
CA ASN A 124 2.27 10.19 13.34
C ASN A 124 1.92 11.68 13.30
N SER A 125 2.53 12.45 12.40
CA SER A 125 2.25 13.88 12.21
C SER A 125 1.08 14.15 11.26
N LEU A 126 0.63 13.15 10.48
CA LEU A 126 -0.48 13.31 9.56
C LEU A 126 -1.81 13.48 10.30
N THR A 127 -2.59 14.46 9.88
CA THR A 127 -3.93 14.79 10.37
C THR A 127 -4.88 14.97 9.19
N ALA A 128 -6.18 14.94 9.41
CA ALA A 128 -7.13 15.19 8.33
C ALA A 128 -6.94 16.58 7.70
N ASP A 129 -6.64 17.59 8.53
CA ASP A 129 -6.45 18.97 8.10
C ASP A 129 -5.21 19.12 7.22
N ASN A 130 -4.06 18.59 7.65
CA ASN A 130 -2.83 18.72 6.86
C ASN A 130 -2.87 17.92 5.56
N ILE A 131 -3.61 16.81 5.52
CA ILE A 131 -3.88 16.08 4.27
C ILE A 131 -4.69 16.96 3.32
N GLY A 132 -5.72 17.64 3.82
CA GLY A 132 -6.50 18.61 3.04
C GLY A 132 -5.63 19.72 2.46
N ASP A 133 -4.75 20.30 3.29
CA ASP A 133 -3.83 21.36 2.89
C ASP A 133 -2.83 20.90 1.83
N ILE A 134 -2.27 19.69 1.97
CA ILE A 134 -1.37 19.08 0.98
C ILE A 134 -2.05 19.07 -0.39
N PHE A 135 -3.27 18.56 -0.49
CA PHE A 135 -3.98 18.43 -1.76
C PHE A 135 -4.34 19.77 -2.41
N GLN A 136 -4.56 20.81 -1.61
CA GLN A 136 -4.85 22.16 -2.11
C GLN A 136 -3.61 22.86 -2.67
N ASN A 137 -2.41 22.53 -2.18
CA ASN A 137 -1.16 23.19 -2.56
C ASN A 137 -0.38 22.47 -3.68
N LEU A 138 -0.87 21.32 -4.14
CA LEU A 138 -0.29 20.61 -5.28
C LEU A 138 -0.37 21.43 -6.56
N SER A 139 0.78 21.64 -7.22
CA SER A 139 0.87 22.32 -8.52
C SER A 139 1.73 21.57 -9.52
N GLU A 140 1.50 21.78 -10.81
CA GLU A 140 2.24 21.08 -11.86
C GLU A 140 3.71 21.53 -11.90
N ARG A 141 4.62 20.57 -11.90
CA ARG A 141 6.07 20.78 -12.04
C ARG A 141 6.69 19.66 -12.87
N GLU A 142 7.69 20.01 -13.67
CA GLU A 142 8.57 19.04 -14.32
C GLU A 142 9.50 18.43 -13.28
N ILE A 143 9.45 17.11 -13.11
CA ILE A 143 10.20 16.37 -12.09
C ILE A 143 10.79 15.11 -12.70
N VAL A 144 12.04 14.83 -12.33
CA VAL A 144 12.68 13.53 -12.54
C VAL A 144 12.37 12.65 -11.33
N LEU A 145 11.43 11.73 -11.50
CA LEU A 145 11.02 10.76 -10.48
C LEU A 145 11.89 9.51 -10.56
N GLN A 146 12.58 9.21 -9.46
CA GLN A 146 13.25 7.91 -9.25
C GLN A 146 12.45 7.10 -8.24
N LEU A 147 11.83 6.00 -8.71
CA LEU A 147 10.98 5.15 -7.86
C LEU A 147 11.50 3.71 -7.86
N PRO A 148 11.71 3.09 -6.68
CA PRO A 148 12.03 1.68 -6.62
C PRO A 148 10.85 0.85 -7.14
N HIS A 149 11.16 -0.20 -7.90
CA HIS A 149 10.16 -1.13 -8.39
C HIS A 149 9.71 -2.05 -7.25
N ILE A 150 8.63 -1.68 -6.57
CA ILE A 150 8.14 -2.41 -5.39
C ILE A 150 6.94 -3.28 -5.75
N LYS A 151 7.01 -4.56 -5.39
CA LYS A 151 5.84 -5.43 -5.22
C LYS A 151 5.66 -5.73 -3.75
N SER A 152 4.48 -5.44 -3.21
CA SER A 152 4.15 -5.71 -1.81
C SER A 152 2.85 -6.50 -1.73
N GLU A 153 2.88 -7.59 -0.97
CA GLU A 153 1.73 -8.40 -0.63
C GLU A 153 1.60 -8.37 0.90
N GLN A 154 0.40 -8.07 1.41
CA GLN A 154 0.16 -7.97 2.84
C GLN A 154 -1.15 -8.65 3.22
N VAL A 155 -1.09 -9.48 4.27
CA VAL A 155 -2.25 -10.11 4.89
C VAL A 155 -2.36 -9.63 6.33
N HIS A 156 -3.42 -8.91 6.64
CA HIS A 156 -3.66 -8.31 7.96
C HIS A 156 -4.79 -9.00 8.70
N ASN A 157 -4.61 -9.23 10.01
CA ASN A 157 -5.69 -9.64 10.89
C ASN A 157 -6.36 -8.39 11.47
N ILE A 158 -7.52 -8.04 10.91
CA ILE A 158 -8.30 -6.88 11.31
C ILE A 158 -8.78 -6.92 12.76
N THR A 159 -8.89 -8.10 13.38
CA THR A 159 -9.35 -8.24 14.78
C THR A 159 -8.43 -7.48 15.73
N ASN A 160 -7.11 -7.65 15.57
CA ASN A 160 -6.11 -6.97 16.40
C ASN A 160 -6.14 -5.44 16.16
N MET A 161 -6.44 -5.02 14.93
CA MET A 161 -6.56 -3.60 14.60
C MET A 161 -7.82 -2.99 15.23
N CYS A 162 -8.94 -3.71 15.23
CA CYS A 162 -10.18 -3.29 15.87
C CYS A 162 -10.02 -3.13 17.38
N GLU A 163 -9.23 -3.97 18.04
CA GLU A 163 -8.92 -3.84 19.48
C GLU A 163 -8.11 -2.58 19.75
N THR A 164 -7.18 -2.26 18.85
CA THR A 164 -6.34 -1.05 18.96
C THR A 164 -7.13 0.23 18.71
N LEU A 165 -8.15 0.17 17.85
CA LEU A 165 -8.99 1.30 17.44
C LEU A 165 -10.31 1.42 18.24
N ASP A 166 -10.53 0.53 19.22
CA ASP A 166 -11.75 0.44 20.04
C ASP A 166 -13.06 0.33 19.23
N ILE A 167 -13.04 -0.45 18.14
CA ILE A 167 -14.20 -0.68 17.26
C ILE A 167 -14.64 -2.15 17.23
N CYS A 168 -14.19 -2.96 18.19
CA CYS A 168 -14.46 -4.40 18.26
C CYS A 168 -15.94 -4.77 18.33
N ASP A 169 -16.81 -3.86 18.78
CA ASP A 169 -18.24 -4.13 18.89
C ASP A 169 -18.91 -4.41 17.54
N LEU A 170 -18.30 -3.97 16.43
CA LEU A 170 -18.74 -4.31 15.07
C LEU A 170 -18.48 -5.78 14.69
N LEU A 171 -17.54 -6.45 15.36
CA LEU A 171 -17.14 -7.83 15.07
C LEU A 171 -17.76 -8.86 16.05
N LYS A 172 -18.40 -8.39 17.13
CA LYS A 172 -19.08 -9.23 18.12
C LYS A 172 -20.54 -9.49 17.69
N LYS A 173 -20.76 -10.37 16.70
CA LYS A 173 -22.10 -10.94 16.42
C LYS A 173 -22.04 -12.46 16.25
#